data_AF-E4NW34-F1
#
_entry.id   AF-E4NW34-F1
#
_cell.length_a   1.000
_cell.length_b   1.000
_cell.length_c   1.000
_cell.angle_alpha   90.00
_cell.angle_beta   90.00
_cell.angle_gamma   90.00
#
_symmetry.space_group_name_H-M   'P 1'
#
loop_
_entity.id
_entity.type
_entity.pdbx_description
1 polymer ?
#
loop_
_entity_poly.entity_id
_entity_poly.type
_entity_poly.pdbx_seq_one_letter_code
_entity_poly.pdbx_strand_id
1 'polypeptide(L)'
;MSKPLSHKPGELRFEFLLGGDGAGRLAAQFSELLDSDYGVIPFFGVGESTEYDGYYVAHSGQSEPLDATAAGSLQHVGAVLEEAGTRQSHWRSVEMNVSDTQNDITNNPAQSTAVGIPAAATRMRWFDPVADEVQLATPSATTATEFGDVALVATSDAPTDSSALIYDLPYVASGKTDVRVWDDRGVAKTDAENVVQWDRVFVPAHDCVGSPVVSNGAIRLTLDAANGIAAEKWVDGSAAWQDVELNDSDWSLVDADLVNVAPASVGSQLVFENSSSGVQHALNMRLDRGRTKVLFTNPSGEDNQTPSGLADYLRPIASDEVETTNASLDLRSRQEVRR
;
A
#
# COMPACT_ATOMS: atom_id res chain seq x y z
N MET A 1 17.84 -4.86 -30.14
CA MET A 1 16.50 -4.51 -29.63
C MET A 1 15.62 -4.17 -30.82
N SER A 2 14.66 -5.03 -31.17
CA SER A 2 13.67 -4.70 -32.21
C SER A 2 12.69 -3.67 -31.65
N LYS A 3 12.30 -2.71 -32.47
CA LYS A 3 11.29 -1.71 -32.14
C LYS A 3 9.98 -2.43 -31.77
N PRO A 4 9.38 -2.21 -30.60
CA PRO A 4 8.05 -2.74 -30.33
C PRO A 4 7.06 -2.11 -31.32
N LEU A 5 6.26 -2.96 -31.99
CA LEU A 5 5.18 -2.53 -32.87
C LEU A 5 4.06 -1.95 -31.99
N SER A 6 4.01 -0.63 -31.91
CA SER A 6 2.93 0.14 -31.27
C SER A 6 1.67 0.06 -32.14
N HIS A 7 0.54 -0.33 -31.53
CA HIS A 7 -0.76 -0.38 -32.19
C HIS A 7 -1.54 0.95 -32.08
N LYS A 8 -1.17 1.84 -31.14
CA LYS A 8 -1.55 3.26 -31.07
C LYS A 8 -0.40 4.13 -30.49
N PRO A 9 -0.27 5.42 -30.87
CA PRO A 9 0.73 6.32 -30.28
C PRO A 9 0.62 6.34 -28.74
N GLY A 10 1.74 6.14 -28.04
CA GLY A 10 1.79 6.12 -26.56
C GLY A 10 1.64 4.74 -25.91
N GLU A 11 1.29 3.70 -26.67
CA GLU A 11 1.28 2.32 -26.17
C GLU A 11 2.68 1.68 -26.26
N LEU A 12 3.15 1.12 -25.14
CA LEU A 12 4.33 0.28 -25.06
C LEU A 12 3.93 -1.17 -24.79
N ARG A 13 4.29 -2.05 -25.72
CA ARG A 13 4.18 -3.50 -25.53
C ARG A 13 5.50 -4.02 -24.97
N PHE A 14 5.40 -4.71 -23.83
CA PHE A 14 6.50 -5.42 -23.22
C PHE A 14 6.28 -6.92 -23.36
N GLU A 15 7.33 -7.60 -23.80
CA GLU A 15 7.40 -9.05 -23.80
C GLU A 15 8.71 -9.41 -23.13
N PHE A 16 8.65 -10.23 -22.08
CA PHE A 16 9.82 -10.75 -21.44
C PHE A 16 9.62 -12.20 -21.03
N LEU A 17 10.73 -12.92 -20.98
CA LEU A 17 10.79 -14.30 -20.53
C LEU A 17 11.33 -14.31 -19.12
N LEU A 18 10.59 -14.90 -18.20
CA LEU A 18 11.06 -15.21 -16.86
C LEU A 18 11.53 -16.66 -16.83
N GLY A 19 12.74 -16.88 -16.35
CA GLY A 19 13.35 -18.20 -16.25
C GLY A 19 13.90 -18.47 -14.85
N GLY A 20 13.85 -19.72 -14.43
CA GLY A 20 14.42 -20.19 -13.16
C GLY A 20 13.40 -20.35 -12.03
N ASP A 21 13.92 -20.66 -10.84
CA ASP A 21 13.11 -20.89 -9.66
C ASP A 21 12.36 -19.61 -9.27
N GLY A 22 11.04 -19.70 -9.11
CA GLY A 22 10.18 -18.56 -8.82
C GLY A 22 9.70 -17.76 -10.04
N ALA A 23 10.05 -18.15 -11.26
CA ALA A 23 9.55 -17.49 -12.48
C ALA A 23 8.01 -17.51 -12.58
N GLY A 24 7.38 -18.66 -12.25
CA GLY A 24 5.92 -18.79 -12.13
C GLY A 24 5.30 -17.78 -11.19
N ARG A 25 5.88 -17.62 -10.00
CA ARG A 25 5.44 -16.65 -8.99
C ARG A 25 5.55 -15.21 -9.50
N LEU A 26 6.72 -14.82 -10.01
CA LEU A 26 6.93 -13.45 -10.49
C LEU A 26 6.00 -13.11 -11.65
N ALA A 27 5.72 -14.08 -12.52
CA ALA A 27 4.74 -13.92 -13.59
C ALA A 27 3.32 -13.70 -13.04
N ALA A 28 2.91 -14.49 -12.03
CA ALA A 28 1.61 -14.34 -11.37
C ALA A 28 1.47 -12.97 -10.69
N GLN A 29 2.46 -12.54 -9.92
CA GLN A 29 2.49 -11.21 -9.28
C GLN A 29 2.39 -10.07 -10.30
N PHE A 30 3.09 -10.21 -11.42
CA PHE A 30 3.04 -9.21 -12.47
C PHE A 30 1.67 -9.20 -13.16
N SER A 31 1.07 -10.36 -13.43
CA SER A 31 -0.30 -10.44 -13.94
C SER A 31 -1.28 -9.78 -12.98
N GLU A 32 -1.15 -10.06 -11.69
CA GLU A 32 -1.99 -9.48 -10.64
C GLU A 32 -1.84 -7.96 -10.56
N LEU A 33 -0.61 -7.44 -10.65
CA LEU A 33 -0.36 -6.00 -10.73
C LEU A 33 -1.05 -5.36 -11.96
N LEU A 34 -1.02 -6.02 -13.12
CA LEU A 34 -1.63 -5.50 -14.34
C LEU A 34 -3.16 -5.51 -14.30
N ASP A 35 -3.75 -6.41 -13.52
CA ASP A 35 -5.21 -6.52 -13.32
C ASP A 35 -5.69 -5.74 -12.08
N SER A 36 -4.79 -5.04 -11.38
CA SER A 36 -5.08 -4.31 -10.15
C SER A 36 -5.35 -2.82 -10.36
N ASP A 37 -6.01 -2.21 -9.38
CA ASP A 37 -6.18 -0.75 -9.26
C ASP A 37 -4.95 -0.06 -8.62
N TYR A 38 -3.75 -0.68 -8.69
CA TYR A 38 -2.51 -0.12 -8.09
C TYR A 38 -2.10 1.24 -8.70
N GLY A 39 -2.77 1.64 -9.79
CA GLY A 39 -2.69 2.96 -10.39
C GLY A 39 -1.48 3.10 -11.31
N VAL A 40 -0.69 4.15 -11.08
CA VAL A 40 0.36 4.58 -12.01
C VAL A 40 1.73 4.01 -11.64
N ILE A 41 2.31 3.25 -12.57
CA ILE A 41 3.60 2.57 -12.46
C ILE A 41 4.71 3.40 -13.13
N PRO A 42 5.82 3.71 -12.44
CA PRO A 42 6.97 4.33 -13.09
C PRO A 42 7.73 3.28 -13.92
N PHE A 43 8.02 3.60 -15.17
CA PHE A 43 8.92 2.83 -16.03
C PHE A 43 10.06 3.74 -16.46
N PHE A 44 11.30 3.37 -16.16
CA PHE A 44 12.45 4.22 -16.39
C PHE A 44 13.75 3.39 -16.42
N GLY A 45 14.77 3.92 -17.08
CA GLY A 45 16.09 3.29 -17.13
C GLY A 45 16.81 3.30 -15.78
N VAL A 46 17.45 2.18 -15.44
CA VAL A 46 18.31 2.08 -14.26
C VAL A 46 19.74 2.49 -14.65
N GLY A 47 20.24 3.57 -14.06
CA GLY A 47 21.61 4.07 -14.28
C GLY A 47 21.72 5.12 -15.39
N GLU A 48 20.84 5.10 -16.39
CA GLU A 48 20.75 6.11 -17.44
C GLU A 48 19.29 6.42 -17.79
N SER A 49 19.02 7.66 -18.22
CA SER A 49 17.69 8.05 -18.67
C SER A 49 17.40 7.49 -20.06
N THR A 50 16.19 6.99 -20.28
CA THR A 50 15.74 6.50 -21.57
C THR A 50 14.64 7.38 -22.17
N GLU A 51 14.37 7.23 -23.46
CA GLU A 51 13.23 7.89 -24.11
C GLU A 51 11.86 7.39 -23.59
N TYR A 52 11.85 6.27 -22.86
CA TYR A 52 10.66 5.64 -22.27
C TYR A 52 10.47 6.00 -20.79
N ASP A 53 11.25 6.93 -20.25
CA ASP A 53 11.17 7.31 -18.84
C ASP A 53 9.86 8.06 -18.53
N GLY A 54 8.91 7.37 -17.92
CA GLY A 54 7.55 7.86 -17.78
C GLY A 54 6.75 7.19 -16.68
N TYR A 55 5.52 7.62 -16.59
CA TYR A 55 4.45 7.06 -15.81
C TYR A 55 3.51 6.31 -16.74
N TYR A 56 3.15 5.10 -16.37
CA TYR A 56 2.37 4.20 -17.20
C TYR A 56 1.22 3.60 -16.41
N VAL A 57 0.12 3.34 -17.12
CA VAL A 57 -1.03 2.61 -16.60
C VAL A 57 -1.12 1.29 -17.34
N ALA A 58 -1.40 0.23 -16.59
CA ALA A 58 -1.63 -1.09 -17.15
C ALA A 58 -2.99 -1.11 -17.88
N HIS A 59 -3.00 -1.56 -19.13
CA HIS A 59 -4.23 -1.73 -19.89
C HIS A 59 -4.65 -3.20 -19.99
N SER A 60 -3.66 -4.09 -20.11
CA SER A 60 -3.86 -5.54 -20.10
C SER A 60 -2.55 -6.26 -19.83
N GLY A 61 -2.64 -7.40 -19.15
CA GLY A 61 -1.55 -8.32 -18.91
C GLY A 61 -1.96 -9.74 -19.22
N GLN A 62 -1.03 -10.53 -19.74
CA GLN A 62 -1.18 -11.97 -19.85
C GLN A 62 0.14 -12.63 -19.47
N SER A 63 0.05 -13.70 -18.67
CA SER A 63 1.15 -14.61 -18.43
C SER A 63 0.75 -16.02 -18.84
N GLU A 64 1.66 -16.70 -19.52
CA GLU A 64 1.44 -18.07 -19.97
C GLU A 64 2.71 -18.91 -19.81
N PRO A 65 2.60 -20.17 -19.39
CA PRO A 65 3.74 -21.08 -19.41
C PRO A 65 4.21 -21.28 -20.85
N LEU A 66 5.50 -21.05 -21.11
CA LEU A 66 6.06 -21.28 -22.46
C LEU A 66 6.13 -22.78 -22.78
N ASP A 67 6.24 -23.61 -21.74
CA ASP A 67 6.19 -25.08 -21.82
C ASP A 67 5.30 -25.63 -20.70
N ALA A 68 4.20 -26.26 -21.08
CA ALA A 68 3.26 -26.88 -20.14
C ALA A 68 3.88 -28.07 -19.37
N THR A 69 4.95 -28.67 -19.90
CA THR A 69 5.66 -29.79 -19.26
C THR A 69 6.77 -29.33 -18.30
N ALA A 70 7.18 -28.06 -18.39
CA ALA A 70 8.15 -27.42 -17.51
C ALA A 70 7.50 -26.29 -16.68
N ALA A 71 6.24 -26.51 -16.28
CA ALA A 71 5.41 -25.55 -15.56
C ALA A 71 6.17 -24.92 -14.38
N GLY A 72 6.29 -23.59 -14.40
CA GLY A 72 6.94 -22.80 -13.34
C GLY A 72 8.39 -22.40 -13.60
N SER A 73 9.09 -23.03 -14.55
CA SER A 73 10.51 -22.73 -14.85
C SER A 73 10.72 -21.70 -15.97
N LEU A 74 9.76 -21.59 -16.88
CA LEU A 74 9.77 -20.66 -18.03
C LEU A 74 8.38 -20.07 -18.23
N GLN A 75 8.26 -18.76 -18.04
CA GLN A 75 7.02 -18.01 -18.23
C GLN A 75 7.22 -16.95 -19.32
N HIS A 76 6.23 -16.84 -20.20
CA HIS A 76 6.10 -15.72 -21.11
C HIS A 76 5.14 -14.72 -20.50
N VAL A 77 5.59 -13.46 -20.39
CA VAL A 77 4.77 -12.37 -19.87
C VAL A 77 4.65 -11.31 -20.95
N GLY A 78 3.42 -11.05 -21.37
CA GLY A 78 3.04 -10.00 -22.30
C GLY A 78 2.23 -8.93 -21.57
N ALA A 79 2.62 -7.66 -21.74
CA ALA A 79 1.89 -6.53 -21.17
C ALA A 79 1.76 -5.39 -22.17
N VAL A 80 0.64 -4.69 -22.10
CA VAL A 80 0.43 -3.43 -22.80
C VAL A 80 0.27 -2.33 -21.76
N LEU A 81 1.22 -1.40 -21.79
CA LEU A 81 1.23 -0.21 -20.95
C LEU A 81 0.92 1.02 -21.80
N GLU A 82 0.10 1.92 -21.28
CA GLU A 82 -0.18 3.22 -21.89
C GLU A 82 0.55 4.32 -21.12
N GLU A 83 1.23 5.22 -21.83
CA GLU A 83 1.89 6.37 -21.21
C GLU A 83 0.86 7.34 -20.63
N ALA A 84 0.84 7.47 -19.31
CA ALA A 84 0.02 8.45 -18.59
C ALA A 84 0.72 9.81 -18.48
N GLY A 85 2.05 9.85 -18.58
CA GLY A 85 2.82 11.07 -18.67
C GLY A 85 4.24 10.94 -18.14
N THR A 86 4.87 12.06 -17.81
CA THR A 86 6.24 12.10 -17.28
C THR A 86 6.31 13.05 -16.09
N ARG A 87 7.43 13.04 -15.36
CA ARG A 87 7.71 14.07 -14.34
C ARG A 87 7.65 15.51 -14.85
N GLN A 88 7.80 15.74 -16.15
CA GLN A 88 7.75 17.08 -16.77
C GLN A 88 6.36 17.48 -17.25
N SER A 89 5.46 16.52 -17.48
CA SER A 89 4.06 16.78 -17.85
C SER A 89 3.09 16.67 -16.68
N HIS A 90 3.42 15.88 -15.66
CA HIS A 90 2.55 15.61 -14.51
C HIS A 90 3.27 15.78 -13.17
N TRP A 91 2.47 16.02 -12.14
CA TRP A 91 2.82 15.86 -10.73
C TRP A 91 2.29 14.52 -10.23
N ARG A 92 2.94 13.93 -9.22
CA ARG A 92 2.30 12.92 -8.40
C ARG A 92 1.29 13.63 -7.50
N SER A 93 0.14 13.01 -7.29
CA SER A 93 -0.95 13.53 -6.49
C SER A 93 -1.34 12.50 -5.44
N VAL A 94 -1.65 12.96 -4.24
CA VAL A 94 -2.42 12.19 -3.28
C VAL A 94 -3.71 12.94 -3.05
N GLU A 95 -4.81 12.42 -3.57
CA GLU A 95 -6.13 12.98 -3.31
C GLU A 95 -6.60 12.50 -1.95
N MET A 96 -7.25 13.38 -1.19
CA MET A 96 -7.82 13.02 0.11
C MET A 96 -9.29 13.42 0.17
N ASN A 97 -10.01 12.75 1.05
CA ASN A 97 -11.36 13.07 1.44
C ASN A 97 -11.46 12.82 2.95
N VAL A 98 -11.11 13.82 3.74
CA VAL A 98 -11.06 13.71 5.20
C VAL A 98 -12.47 13.49 5.73
N SER A 99 -12.63 12.46 6.57
CA SER A 99 -13.91 12.18 7.21
C SER A 99 -13.70 11.68 8.64
N ASP A 100 -14.64 12.06 9.52
CA ASP A 100 -14.72 11.51 10.87
C ASP A 100 -14.85 9.98 10.83
N THR A 101 -14.29 9.33 11.84
CA THR A 101 -14.42 7.89 12.02
C THR A 101 -14.63 7.55 13.49
N GLN A 102 -15.41 6.51 13.74
CA GLN A 102 -15.66 6.03 15.09
C GLN A 102 -14.55 5.06 15.50
N ASN A 103 -13.50 5.60 16.12
CA ASN A 103 -12.44 4.84 16.76
C ASN A 103 -12.66 4.83 18.28
N ASP A 104 -13.17 3.72 18.78
CA ASP A 104 -13.51 3.48 20.18
C ASP A 104 -12.50 2.57 20.90
N ILE A 105 -11.42 2.15 20.21
CA ILE A 105 -10.31 1.41 20.81
C ILE A 105 -9.39 2.34 21.62
N THR A 106 -9.21 3.57 21.14
CA THR A 106 -8.40 4.58 21.82
C THR A 106 -9.14 5.23 23.00
N ASN A 107 -8.40 5.50 24.07
CA ASN A 107 -8.87 6.31 25.20
C ASN A 107 -8.42 7.78 25.11
N ASN A 108 -7.66 8.14 24.08
CA ASN A 108 -7.09 9.46 23.88
C ASN A 108 -7.26 9.92 22.42
N PRO A 109 -8.52 10.17 21.98
CA PRO A 109 -8.81 10.48 20.59
C PRO A 109 -8.08 11.73 20.11
N ALA A 110 -7.41 11.62 18.96
CA ALA A 110 -6.69 12.70 18.31
C ALA A 110 -7.36 13.11 17.00
N GLN A 111 -7.78 14.38 16.91
CA GLN A 111 -8.28 15.01 15.67
C GLN A 111 -7.12 15.54 14.81
N SER A 112 -6.10 14.70 14.59
CA SER A 112 -4.97 15.07 13.75
C SER A 112 -4.66 13.92 12.82
N THR A 113 -5.09 14.04 11.57
CA THR A 113 -4.72 13.10 10.51
C THR A 113 -3.75 13.75 9.51
N ALA A 114 -2.93 12.93 8.86
CA ALA A 114 -1.87 13.36 7.97
C ALA A 114 -1.75 12.42 6.77
N VAL A 115 -1.39 13.00 5.62
CA VAL A 115 -1.08 12.27 4.40
C VAL A 115 0.41 11.94 4.38
N GLY A 116 0.73 10.65 4.19
CA GLY A 116 2.10 10.19 4.02
C GLY A 116 2.55 10.25 2.56
N ILE A 117 3.72 10.83 2.31
CA ILE A 117 4.41 10.80 1.00
C ILE A 117 5.89 10.46 1.17
N PRO A 118 6.59 9.93 0.16
CA PRO A 118 8.01 9.67 0.29
C PRO A 118 8.76 10.97 0.65
N ALA A 119 9.65 10.94 1.64
CA ALA A 119 10.38 12.14 2.09
C ALA A 119 11.31 12.72 1.00
N ALA A 120 11.63 11.92 -0.03
CA ALA A 120 12.35 12.37 -1.23
C ALA A 120 11.50 13.26 -2.16
N ALA A 121 10.20 13.43 -1.88
CA ALA A 121 9.33 14.33 -2.62
C ALA A 121 9.78 15.79 -2.50
N THR A 122 9.62 16.55 -3.57
CA THR A 122 9.96 17.97 -3.62
C THR A 122 8.81 18.78 -4.19
N ARG A 123 8.85 20.09 -3.99
CA ARG A 123 7.84 21.04 -4.51
C ARG A 123 6.41 20.67 -4.10
N MET A 124 6.25 20.22 -2.85
CA MET A 124 4.96 19.82 -2.27
C MET A 124 4.00 21.01 -2.19
N ARG A 125 2.76 20.81 -2.62
CA ARG A 125 1.70 21.83 -2.57
C ARG A 125 0.35 21.18 -2.33
N TRP A 126 -0.50 21.87 -1.58
CA TRP A 126 -1.92 21.59 -1.56
C TRP A 126 -2.56 22.20 -2.80
N PHE A 127 -3.46 21.45 -3.43
CA PHE A 127 -4.26 21.87 -4.57
C PHE A 127 -5.74 21.68 -4.22
N ASP A 128 -6.50 22.76 -4.30
CA ASP A 128 -7.96 22.71 -4.16
C ASP A 128 -8.59 22.58 -5.56
N PRO A 129 -9.21 21.44 -5.90
CA PRO A 129 -9.82 21.24 -7.21
C PRO A 129 -11.07 22.10 -7.46
N VAL A 130 -11.70 22.63 -6.41
CA VAL A 130 -12.91 23.47 -6.53
C VAL A 130 -12.54 24.94 -6.75
N ALA A 131 -11.61 25.45 -5.94
CA ALA A 131 -11.15 26.84 -6.05
C ALA A 131 -10.07 27.05 -7.12
N ASP A 132 -9.48 25.96 -7.63
CA ASP A 132 -8.31 25.96 -8.51
C ASP A 132 -7.12 26.70 -7.88
N GLU A 133 -6.97 26.59 -6.56
CA GLU A 133 -5.94 27.27 -5.77
C GLU A 133 -4.82 26.33 -5.35
N VAL A 134 -3.62 26.89 -5.23
CA VAL A 134 -2.42 26.15 -4.85
C VAL A 134 -1.78 26.82 -3.65
N GLN A 135 -1.58 26.06 -2.57
CA GLN A 135 -0.91 26.50 -1.35
C GLN A 135 0.36 25.69 -1.11
N LEU A 136 1.39 26.29 -0.52
CA LEU A 136 2.59 25.55 -0.11
C LEU A 136 2.23 24.52 0.96
N ALA A 137 2.72 23.29 0.81
CA ALA A 137 2.60 22.25 1.82
C ALA A 137 3.96 21.99 2.48
N THR A 138 3.96 21.78 3.79
CA THR A 138 5.15 21.47 4.58
C THR A 138 4.93 20.22 5.43
N PRO A 139 5.88 19.28 5.48
CA PRO A 139 5.78 18.14 6.37
C PRO A 139 5.72 18.59 7.83
N SER A 140 4.79 18.04 8.59
CA SER A 140 4.69 18.21 10.04
C SER A 140 5.58 17.22 10.80
N ALA A 141 5.85 16.05 10.21
CA ALA A 141 6.70 15.02 10.76
C ALA A 141 7.35 14.16 9.66
N THR A 142 8.26 13.28 10.06
CA THR A 142 8.86 12.26 9.19
C THR A 142 8.95 10.95 9.95
N THR A 143 8.57 9.85 9.30
CA THR A 143 8.61 8.48 9.83
C THR A 143 9.63 7.68 9.06
N ALA A 144 10.59 7.07 9.75
CA ALA A 144 11.53 6.13 9.15
C ALA A 144 10.86 4.78 8.86
N THR A 145 11.17 4.18 7.71
CA THR A 145 10.63 2.87 7.29
C THR A 145 11.72 1.98 6.71
N GLU A 146 11.47 0.67 6.58
CA GLU A 146 12.41 -0.34 6.05
C GLU A 146 13.09 0.09 4.73
N PHE A 147 12.38 0.82 3.86
CA PHE A 147 12.84 1.14 2.50
C PHE A 147 13.01 2.64 2.23
N GLY A 148 12.92 3.49 3.26
CA GLY A 148 13.13 4.93 3.18
C GLY A 148 12.13 5.74 4.00
N ASP A 149 12.37 7.04 4.14
CA ASP A 149 11.55 7.88 5.01
C ASP A 149 10.25 8.33 4.35
N VAL A 150 9.20 8.48 5.16
CA VAL A 150 7.91 9.05 4.77
C VAL A 150 7.74 10.40 5.47
N ALA A 151 7.53 11.45 4.68
CA ALA A 151 7.10 12.74 5.19
C ALA A 151 5.58 12.70 5.44
N LEU A 152 5.16 13.11 6.64
CA LEU A 152 3.76 13.26 7.01
C LEU A 152 3.38 14.72 6.87
N VAL A 153 2.34 15.02 6.10
CA VAL A 153 1.80 16.37 5.90
C VAL A 153 0.43 16.44 6.55
N ALA A 154 0.26 17.34 7.52
CA ALA A 154 -0.98 17.46 8.28
C ALA A 154 -2.14 17.91 7.38
N THR A 155 -3.28 17.22 7.46
CA THR A 155 -4.47 17.55 6.65
C THR A 155 -5.12 18.86 7.10
N SER A 156 -4.96 19.26 8.36
CA SER A 156 -5.40 20.55 8.89
C SER A 156 -4.75 21.76 8.20
N ASP A 157 -3.62 21.55 7.50
CA ASP A 157 -2.93 22.60 6.75
C ASP A 157 -3.46 22.73 5.30
N ALA A 158 -4.35 21.83 4.87
CA ALA A 158 -4.95 21.86 3.55
C ALA A 158 -6.09 22.89 3.47
N PRO A 159 -6.38 23.44 2.27
CA PRO A 159 -7.49 24.37 2.08
C PRO A 159 -8.87 23.78 2.41
N THR A 160 -9.08 22.50 2.09
CA THR A 160 -10.33 21.78 2.25
C THR A 160 -10.08 20.30 2.55
N ASP A 161 -11.10 19.63 3.10
CA ASP A 161 -11.08 18.18 3.37
C ASP A 161 -10.97 17.32 2.10
N SER A 162 -11.27 17.89 0.93
CA SER A 162 -11.20 17.24 -0.38
C SER A 162 -10.05 17.76 -1.26
N SER A 163 -9.02 18.34 -0.65
CA SER A 163 -7.84 18.83 -1.37
C SER A 163 -6.95 17.68 -1.87
N ALA A 164 -6.01 17.99 -2.77
CA ALA A 164 -4.99 17.04 -3.21
C ALA A 164 -3.58 17.54 -2.85
N LEU A 165 -2.73 16.65 -2.34
CA LEU A 165 -1.30 16.92 -2.13
C LEU A 165 -0.53 16.58 -3.40
N ILE A 166 -0.05 17.58 -4.12
CA ILE A 166 0.76 17.40 -5.32
C ILE A 166 2.25 17.59 -5.05
N TYR A 167 3.10 16.80 -5.70
CA TYR A 167 4.55 16.83 -5.52
C TYR A 167 5.31 16.24 -6.71
N ASP A 168 6.60 16.58 -6.82
CA ASP A 168 7.54 15.94 -7.75
C ASP A 168 8.35 14.88 -7.00
N LEU A 169 8.45 13.69 -7.58
CA LEU A 169 9.15 12.55 -7.00
C LEU A 169 10.09 11.93 -8.05
N PRO A 170 11.39 11.74 -7.74
CA PRO A 170 12.28 10.97 -8.61
C PRO A 170 11.75 9.56 -8.85
N TYR A 171 11.85 9.05 -10.08
CA TYR A 171 11.33 7.71 -10.42
C TYR A 171 11.92 6.61 -9.53
N VAL A 172 13.22 6.69 -9.21
CA VAL A 172 13.94 5.79 -8.29
C VAL A 172 13.41 5.77 -6.84
N ALA A 173 12.60 6.76 -6.45
CA ALA A 173 12.02 6.85 -5.12
C ALA A 173 10.55 6.35 -5.08
N SER A 174 9.90 6.21 -6.25
CA SER A 174 8.56 5.65 -6.35
C SER A 174 8.53 4.19 -5.89
N GLY A 175 7.45 3.78 -5.22
CA GLY A 175 7.27 2.38 -4.81
C GLY A 175 7.95 1.99 -3.49
N LYS A 176 8.98 2.73 -3.07
CA LYS A 176 9.82 2.37 -1.92
C LYS A 176 9.03 2.39 -0.61
N THR A 177 8.27 3.44 -0.38
CA THR A 177 7.50 3.64 0.86
C THR A 177 6.00 3.38 0.65
N ASP A 178 5.63 2.58 -0.36
CA ASP A 178 4.23 2.19 -0.57
C ASP A 178 3.78 1.22 0.53
N VAL A 179 2.48 1.24 0.86
CA VAL A 179 1.87 0.16 1.65
C VAL A 179 1.81 -1.09 0.77
N ARG A 180 2.07 -2.25 1.37
CA ARG A 180 2.19 -3.55 0.69
C ARG A 180 1.43 -4.61 1.45
N VAL A 181 0.93 -5.57 0.70
CA VAL A 181 0.44 -6.84 1.24
C VAL A 181 1.33 -7.94 0.68
N TRP A 182 1.65 -8.90 1.53
CA TRP A 182 2.38 -10.11 1.17
C TRP A 182 1.59 -11.34 1.56
N ASP A 183 1.67 -12.41 0.78
CA ASP A 183 1.36 -13.76 1.22
C ASP A 183 2.68 -14.40 1.70
N ASP A 184 2.74 -14.77 2.98
CA ASP A 184 3.94 -15.36 3.57
C ASP A 184 4.21 -16.81 3.10
N ARG A 185 3.18 -17.46 2.55
CA ARG A 185 3.19 -18.84 2.06
C ARG A 185 3.67 -19.88 3.07
N GLY A 186 3.62 -19.56 4.36
CA GLY A 186 4.16 -20.39 5.44
C GLY A 186 5.69 -20.57 5.39
N VAL A 187 6.42 -19.65 4.76
CA VAL A 187 7.90 -19.67 4.67
C VAL A 187 8.51 -18.37 5.18
N ALA A 188 9.82 -18.37 5.42
CA ALA A 188 10.54 -17.14 5.77
C ALA A 188 10.52 -16.15 4.59
N LYS A 189 10.58 -14.84 4.89
CA LYS A 189 10.56 -13.77 3.86
C LYS A 189 11.63 -13.94 2.80
N THR A 190 12.81 -14.44 3.18
CA THR A 190 13.93 -14.69 2.27
C THR A 190 14.54 -16.07 2.49
N ASP A 191 15.06 -16.66 1.42
CA ASP A 191 15.86 -17.89 1.50
C ASP A 191 17.31 -17.64 1.94
N ALA A 192 18.13 -18.71 1.90
CA ALA A 192 19.54 -18.66 2.28
C ALA A 192 20.38 -17.74 1.36
N GLU A 193 19.90 -17.48 0.15
CA GLU A 193 20.51 -16.61 -0.86
C GLU A 193 19.99 -15.16 -0.78
N ASN A 194 19.13 -14.84 0.19
CA ASN A 194 18.42 -13.56 0.34
C ASN A 194 17.44 -13.24 -0.79
N VAL A 195 16.94 -14.25 -1.50
CA VAL A 195 15.88 -14.07 -2.49
C VAL A 195 14.54 -14.05 -1.77
N VAL A 196 13.73 -13.05 -2.07
CA VAL A 196 12.38 -12.91 -1.48
C VAL A 196 11.52 -14.12 -1.88
N GLN A 197 10.96 -14.79 -0.87
CA GLN A 197 10.11 -15.95 -1.06
C GLN A 197 8.61 -15.65 -0.93
N TRP A 198 8.28 -14.58 -0.21
CA TRP A 198 6.90 -14.13 -0.07
C TRP A 198 6.33 -13.61 -1.39
N ASP A 199 5.01 -13.74 -1.53
CA ASP A 199 4.32 -13.31 -2.73
C ASP A 199 3.74 -11.92 -2.52
N ARG A 200 4.01 -10.99 -3.43
CA ARG A 200 3.42 -9.66 -3.34
C ARG A 200 2.00 -9.67 -3.86
N VAL A 201 1.07 -9.22 -3.04
CA VAL A 201 -0.37 -9.15 -3.33
C VAL A 201 -0.71 -7.74 -3.79
N PHE A 202 -1.49 -7.66 -4.87
CA PHE A 202 -1.95 -6.42 -5.52
C PHE A 202 -3.48 -6.33 -5.62
N VAL A 203 -4.20 -7.45 -5.53
CA VAL A 203 -5.68 -7.45 -5.54
C VAL A 203 -6.24 -8.04 -4.24
N PRO A 204 -7.40 -7.55 -3.76
CA PRO A 204 -8.05 -8.10 -2.57
C PRO A 204 -8.47 -9.57 -2.71
N ALA A 205 -8.78 -10.01 -3.93
CA ALA A 205 -9.26 -11.37 -4.22
C ALA A 205 -8.13 -12.42 -4.33
N HIS A 206 -6.91 -12.09 -3.89
CA HIS A 206 -5.79 -13.02 -3.91
C HIS A 206 -6.02 -14.17 -2.92
N ASP A 207 -5.93 -15.40 -3.40
CA ASP A 207 -6.07 -16.62 -2.59
C ASP A 207 -4.73 -16.92 -1.89
N CYS A 208 -4.58 -16.40 -0.66
CA CYS A 208 -3.35 -16.55 0.10
C CYS A 208 -3.12 -18.03 0.47
N VAL A 209 -1.92 -18.54 0.16
CA VAL A 209 -1.50 -19.89 0.57
C VAL A 209 -1.09 -19.91 2.03
N GLY A 210 -0.46 -18.84 2.50
CA GLY A 210 -0.11 -18.60 3.89
C GLY A 210 -0.94 -17.47 4.50
N SER A 211 -0.35 -16.75 5.45
CA SER A 211 -1.00 -15.63 6.13
C SER A 211 -0.71 -14.30 5.42
N PRO A 212 -1.74 -13.44 5.23
CA PRO A 212 -1.50 -12.11 4.69
C PRO A 212 -0.72 -11.24 5.69
N VAL A 213 0.34 -10.60 5.19
CA VAL A 213 1.18 -9.66 5.93
C VAL A 213 1.02 -8.26 5.35
N VAL A 214 0.38 -7.38 6.12
CA VAL A 214 0.14 -5.98 5.72
C VAL A 214 1.24 -5.10 6.30
N SER A 215 1.94 -4.33 5.47
CA SER A 215 3.07 -3.50 5.90
C SER A 215 3.18 -2.18 5.15
N ASN A 216 3.47 -1.10 5.87
CA ASN A 216 3.87 0.18 5.27
C ASN A 216 5.37 0.50 5.47
N GLY A 217 6.14 -0.49 5.92
CA GLY A 217 7.56 -0.35 6.27
C GLY A 217 7.85 0.26 7.63
N ALA A 218 6.88 0.90 8.31
CA ALA A 218 7.03 1.39 9.69
C ALA A 218 6.41 0.42 10.71
N ILE A 219 5.27 -0.17 10.36
CA ILE A 219 4.62 -1.26 11.07
C ILE A 219 4.28 -2.36 10.05
N ARG A 220 4.29 -3.61 10.49
CA ARG A 220 3.75 -4.75 9.75
C ARG A 220 2.93 -5.65 10.66
N LEU A 221 1.87 -6.23 10.10
CA LEU A 221 0.94 -7.10 10.80
C LEU A 221 0.82 -8.39 9.99
N THR A 222 1.12 -9.53 10.61
CA THR A 222 0.80 -10.85 10.08
C THR A 222 -0.56 -11.24 10.62
N LEU A 223 -1.52 -11.45 9.73
CA LEU A 223 -2.91 -11.77 10.05
C LEU A 223 -3.08 -13.29 9.93
N ASP A 224 -2.81 -14.01 11.02
CA ASP A 224 -2.87 -15.47 11.05
C ASP A 224 -4.11 -15.93 11.82
N ALA A 225 -5.12 -16.45 11.12
CA ALA A 225 -6.34 -16.95 11.75
C ALA A 225 -6.11 -18.13 12.73
N ALA A 226 -4.98 -18.85 12.61
CA ALA A 226 -4.65 -19.95 13.51
C ALA A 226 -3.88 -19.50 14.76
N ASN A 227 -3.05 -18.45 14.64
CA ASN A 227 -2.15 -17.99 15.71
C ASN A 227 -2.43 -16.57 16.22
N GLY A 228 -3.43 -15.88 15.66
CA GLY A 228 -3.78 -14.50 15.98
C GLY A 228 -3.00 -13.47 15.16
N ILE A 229 -2.93 -12.24 15.68
CA ILE A 229 -2.19 -11.16 15.04
C ILE A 229 -0.78 -11.09 15.63
N ALA A 230 0.24 -11.15 14.76
CA ALA A 230 1.60 -10.76 15.12
C ALA A 230 1.88 -9.37 14.55
N ALA A 231 2.43 -8.47 15.37
CA ALA A 231 2.75 -7.11 14.96
C ALA A 231 4.22 -6.79 15.22
N GLU A 232 4.84 -6.11 14.27
CA GLU A 232 6.23 -5.70 14.37
C GLU A 232 6.38 -4.24 13.92
N LYS A 233 7.28 -3.50 14.56
CA LYS A 233 7.65 -2.14 14.20
C LYS A 233 9.07 -2.10 13.65
N TRP A 234 9.29 -1.21 12.69
CA TRP A 234 10.63 -0.93 12.19
C TRP A 234 11.40 -0.06 13.18
N VAL A 235 12.63 -0.47 13.49
CA VAL A 235 13.55 0.32 14.31
C VAL A 235 14.79 0.64 13.50
N ASP A 236 14.81 1.88 12.98
CA ASP A 236 15.84 2.40 12.08
C ASP A 236 17.26 2.28 12.65
N GLY A 237 17.44 2.59 13.94
CA GLY A 237 18.74 2.52 14.60
C GLY A 237 19.37 1.12 14.61
N SER A 238 18.56 0.05 14.51
CA SER A 238 19.03 -1.33 14.38
C SER A 238 18.84 -1.90 12.97
N ALA A 239 18.22 -1.15 12.06
CA ALA A 239 17.76 -1.62 10.75
C ALA A 239 17.05 -2.99 10.82
N ALA A 240 16.16 -3.14 11.81
CA ALA A 240 15.52 -4.40 12.11
C ALA A 240 14.06 -4.21 12.55
N TRP A 241 13.26 -5.23 12.29
CA TRP A 241 11.92 -5.36 12.84
C TRP A 241 12.00 -5.81 14.30
N GLN A 242 11.14 -5.24 15.14
CA GLN A 242 10.99 -5.61 16.54
C GLN A 242 9.52 -5.91 16.82
N ASP A 243 9.27 -7.00 17.55
CA ASP A 243 7.93 -7.40 17.96
C ASP A 243 7.27 -6.31 18.80
N VAL A 244 5.98 -6.11 18.56
CA VAL A 244 5.08 -5.31 19.39
C VAL A 244 4.18 -6.29 20.13
N GLU A 245 4.45 -6.46 21.43
CA GLU A 245 3.62 -7.31 22.28
C GLU A 245 2.18 -6.77 22.34
N LEU A 246 1.22 -7.63 22.01
CA LEU A 246 -0.20 -7.38 22.25
C LEU A 246 -0.54 -7.74 23.70
N ASN A 247 -1.63 -7.17 24.23
CA ASN A 247 -2.05 -7.48 25.58
C ASN A 247 -2.70 -8.88 25.65
N ASP A 248 -2.65 -9.55 26.80
CA ASP A 248 -3.37 -10.82 26.98
C ASP A 248 -4.88 -10.63 26.80
N SER A 249 -5.54 -11.56 26.10
CA SER A 249 -6.98 -11.51 25.85
C SER A 249 -7.56 -12.88 25.53
N ASP A 250 -8.86 -13.06 25.82
CA ASP A 250 -9.64 -14.22 25.37
C ASP A 250 -10.05 -14.10 23.90
N TRP A 251 -9.82 -12.94 23.27
CA TRP A 251 -10.14 -12.66 21.88
C TRP A 251 -8.98 -13.08 20.96
N SER A 252 -9.30 -13.78 19.89
CA SER A 252 -8.35 -14.17 18.84
C SER A 252 -8.90 -13.88 17.45
N LEU A 253 -8.03 -13.56 16.50
CA LEU A 253 -8.39 -13.45 15.09
C LEU A 253 -8.84 -14.82 14.58
N VAL A 254 -9.96 -14.87 13.85
CA VAL A 254 -10.46 -16.10 13.22
C VAL A 254 -10.60 -15.97 11.71
N ASP A 255 -10.68 -14.74 11.18
CA ASP A 255 -10.76 -14.49 9.75
C ASP A 255 -10.20 -13.11 9.38
N ALA A 256 -9.64 -12.99 8.19
CA ALA A 256 -9.07 -11.75 7.68
C ALA A 256 -9.23 -11.64 6.15
N ASP A 257 -10.11 -10.75 5.74
CA ASP A 257 -10.40 -10.47 4.33
C ASP A 257 -9.76 -9.16 3.91
N LEU A 258 -9.02 -9.15 2.80
CA LEU A 258 -8.55 -7.90 2.20
C LEU A 258 -9.72 -7.19 1.53
N VAL A 259 -9.85 -5.88 1.76
CA VAL A 259 -10.92 -5.05 1.17
C VAL A 259 -10.35 -4.11 0.11
N ASN A 260 -9.15 -3.58 0.36
CA ASN A 260 -8.47 -2.67 -0.55
C ASN A 260 -6.95 -2.86 -0.45
N VAL A 261 -6.28 -2.94 -1.60
CA VAL A 261 -4.82 -2.99 -1.70
C VAL A 261 -4.36 -1.84 -2.59
N ALA A 262 -3.89 -0.76 -1.98
CA ALA A 262 -3.41 0.40 -2.70
C ALA A 262 -2.08 0.93 -2.12
N PRO A 263 -1.27 1.66 -2.92
CA PRO A 263 0.03 2.10 -2.43
C PRO A 263 -0.04 3.19 -1.34
N ALA A 264 -1.16 3.92 -1.23
CA ALA A 264 -1.40 4.90 -0.17
C ALA A 264 -1.88 4.25 1.14
N SER A 265 -2.70 3.20 1.03
CA SER A 265 -3.35 2.55 2.17
C SER A 265 -3.78 1.13 1.82
N VAL A 266 -3.80 0.27 2.83
CA VAL A 266 -4.43 -1.06 2.74
C VAL A 266 -5.58 -1.13 3.73
N GLY A 267 -6.68 -1.73 3.30
CA GLY A 267 -7.86 -2.01 4.12
C GLY A 267 -8.15 -3.50 4.20
N SER A 268 -8.57 -3.97 5.37
CA SER A 268 -9.00 -5.36 5.60
C SER A 268 -10.19 -5.39 6.56
N GLN A 269 -11.04 -6.40 6.45
CA GLN A 269 -12.06 -6.74 7.45
C GLN A 269 -11.56 -7.95 8.24
N LEU A 270 -11.54 -7.80 9.56
CA LEU A 270 -11.07 -8.81 10.49
C LEU A 270 -12.24 -9.31 11.32
N VAL A 271 -12.32 -10.61 11.55
CA VAL A 271 -13.29 -11.21 12.47
C VAL A 271 -12.53 -11.79 13.66
N PHE A 272 -12.96 -11.43 14.86
CA PHE A 272 -12.42 -11.95 16.11
C PHE A 272 -13.46 -12.79 16.83
N GLU A 273 -13.02 -13.80 17.56
CA GLU A 273 -13.85 -14.62 18.43
C GLU A 273 -13.32 -14.61 19.86
N ASN A 274 -14.23 -14.48 20.83
CA ASN A 274 -13.92 -14.63 22.24
C ASN A 274 -14.01 -16.11 22.65
N SER A 275 -12.86 -16.73 22.92
CA SER A 275 -12.75 -18.17 23.25
C SER A 275 -13.56 -18.61 24.49
N SER A 276 -13.80 -17.69 25.43
CA SER A 276 -14.58 -17.97 26.65
C SER A 276 -16.10 -17.99 26.41
N SER A 277 -16.60 -17.28 25.40
CA SER A 277 -18.05 -17.10 25.17
C SER A 277 -18.54 -17.54 23.79
N GLY A 278 -17.65 -17.72 22.81
CA GLY A 278 -17.97 -17.99 21.41
C GLY A 278 -18.58 -16.80 20.67
N VAL A 279 -18.55 -15.59 21.26
CA VAL A 279 -19.06 -14.37 20.62
C VAL A 279 -18.04 -13.87 19.60
N GLN A 280 -18.52 -13.51 18.41
CA GLN A 280 -17.71 -12.90 17.36
C GLN A 280 -17.94 -11.40 17.27
N HIS A 281 -16.91 -10.66 16.84
CA HIS A 281 -16.97 -9.22 16.59
C HIS A 281 -16.07 -8.88 15.40
N ALA A 282 -16.60 -8.16 14.40
CA ALA A 282 -15.83 -7.73 13.24
C ALA A 282 -15.23 -6.32 13.43
N LEU A 283 -14.04 -6.09 12.88
CA LEU A 283 -13.39 -4.78 12.81
C LEU A 283 -12.84 -4.53 11.41
N ASN A 284 -13.02 -3.32 10.90
CA ASN A 284 -12.28 -2.83 9.76
C ASN A 284 -10.89 -2.39 10.23
N MET A 285 -9.86 -2.82 9.50
CA MET A 285 -8.47 -2.44 9.67
C MET A 285 -8.06 -1.53 8.52
N ARG A 286 -7.40 -0.40 8.82
CA ARG A 286 -6.78 0.48 7.83
C ARG A 286 -5.34 0.81 8.21
N LEU A 287 -4.41 0.54 7.31
CA LEU A 287 -3.02 0.96 7.42
C LEU A 287 -2.67 1.95 6.31
N ASP A 288 -2.44 3.21 6.69
CA ASP A 288 -1.98 4.25 5.76
C ASP A 288 -0.45 4.34 5.72
N ARG A 289 0.07 4.87 4.62
CA ARG A 289 1.51 5.12 4.41
C ARG A 289 2.12 5.97 5.54
N GLY A 290 3.22 5.50 6.11
CA GLY A 290 4.02 6.23 7.11
C GLY A 290 3.43 6.25 8.52
N ARG A 291 2.29 5.59 8.76
CA ARG A 291 1.71 5.46 10.09
C ARG A 291 2.41 4.37 10.89
N THR A 292 2.65 4.61 12.16
CA THR A 292 3.28 3.63 13.07
C THR A 292 2.27 2.78 13.83
N LYS A 293 0.98 3.03 13.61
CA LYS A 293 -0.16 2.33 14.23
C LYS A 293 -1.28 2.19 13.20
N VAL A 294 -2.21 1.28 13.47
CA VAL A 294 -3.29 0.86 12.58
C VAL A 294 -4.62 1.42 13.07
N LEU A 295 -5.43 1.97 12.17
CA LEU A 295 -6.78 2.41 12.50
C LEU A 295 -7.73 1.21 12.49
N PHE A 296 -8.44 1.00 13.59
CA PHE A 296 -9.50 -0.01 13.69
C PHE A 296 -10.84 0.65 13.92
N THR A 297 -11.87 0.21 13.21
CA THR A 297 -13.22 0.78 13.31
C THR A 297 -14.29 -0.30 13.17
N ASN A 298 -15.46 -0.11 13.78
CA ASN A 298 -16.56 -1.06 13.63
C ASN A 298 -17.18 -0.94 12.23
N PRO A 299 -17.39 -2.04 11.49
CA PRO A 299 -18.04 -2.01 10.19
C PRO A 299 -19.53 -1.67 10.30
N SER A 300 -20.13 -1.24 9.19
CA SER A 300 -21.57 -0.98 9.15
C SER A 300 -22.36 -2.26 9.43
N GLY A 301 -23.16 -2.26 10.48
CA GLY A 301 -23.99 -3.41 10.88
C GLY A 301 -23.42 -4.21 12.05
N GLU A 302 -22.20 -3.91 12.50
CA GLU A 302 -21.64 -4.40 13.76
C GLU A 302 -22.05 -3.49 14.92
N ASP A 303 -21.96 -3.98 16.15
CA ASP A 303 -22.14 -3.15 17.33
C ASP A 303 -21.16 -1.97 17.32
N ASN A 304 -21.68 -0.76 17.57
CA ASN A 304 -20.91 0.48 17.57
C ASN A 304 -19.87 0.57 18.70
N GLN A 305 -19.84 -0.41 19.61
CA GLN A 305 -18.89 -0.48 20.71
C GLN A 305 -18.08 -1.77 20.61
N THR A 306 -16.78 -1.65 20.38
CA THR A 306 -15.83 -2.76 20.45
C THR A 306 -15.80 -3.32 21.88
N PRO A 307 -15.93 -4.65 22.06
CA PRO A 307 -15.82 -5.29 23.36
C PRO A 307 -14.52 -4.91 24.07
N SER A 308 -14.60 -4.54 25.35
CA SER A 308 -13.45 -4.02 26.12
C SER A 308 -12.20 -4.91 26.05
N GLY A 309 -12.35 -6.23 26.16
CA GLY A 309 -11.23 -7.17 26.03
C GLY A 309 -10.59 -7.21 24.64
N LEU A 310 -11.35 -6.94 23.57
CA LEU A 310 -10.84 -6.83 22.21
C LEU A 310 -10.16 -5.46 21.99
N ALA A 311 -10.77 -4.39 22.48
CA ALA A 311 -10.14 -3.06 22.45
C ALA A 311 -8.82 -3.04 23.23
N ASP A 312 -8.78 -3.68 24.41
CA ASP A 312 -7.56 -3.81 25.22
C ASP A 312 -6.49 -4.65 24.52
N TYR A 313 -6.88 -5.76 23.86
CA TYR A 313 -5.98 -6.62 23.06
C TYR A 313 -5.23 -5.82 21.99
N LEU A 314 -5.96 -5.04 21.18
CA LEU A 314 -5.42 -4.33 20.02
C LEU A 314 -4.77 -2.99 20.35
N ARG A 315 -4.97 -2.45 21.55
CA ARG A 315 -4.50 -1.10 21.93
C ARG A 315 -3.00 -0.83 21.66
N PRO A 316 -2.06 -1.78 21.85
CA PRO A 316 -0.65 -1.53 21.57
C PRO A 316 -0.35 -1.14 20.12
N ILE A 317 -1.18 -1.58 19.18
CA ILE A 317 -1.03 -1.34 17.74
C ILE A 317 -2.10 -0.41 17.16
N ALA A 318 -3.13 -0.06 17.93
CA ALA A 318 -4.24 0.77 17.51
C ALA A 318 -3.89 2.27 17.48
N SER A 319 -4.22 2.92 16.36
CA SER A 319 -4.13 4.36 16.17
C SER A 319 -5.09 5.09 17.12
N ASP A 320 -4.73 6.31 17.48
CA ASP A 320 -5.54 7.20 18.30
C ASP A 320 -6.39 8.16 17.45
N GLU A 321 -6.30 8.06 16.13
CA GLU A 321 -6.98 8.96 15.19
C GLU A 321 -8.49 8.72 15.15
N VAL A 322 -9.25 9.82 15.12
CA VAL A 322 -10.71 9.83 14.91
C VAL A 322 -11.11 10.38 13.54
N GLU A 323 -10.15 10.50 12.64
CA GLU A 323 -10.34 10.94 11.26
C GLU A 323 -9.53 10.04 10.32
N THR A 324 -10.06 9.79 9.12
CA THR A 324 -9.35 9.11 8.04
C THR A 324 -9.13 10.07 6.88
N THR A 325 -7.97 9.97 6.22
CA THR A 325 -7.65 10.78 5.02
C THR A 325 -8.36 10.27 3.77
N ASN A 326 -8.78 9.00 3.75
CA ASN A 326 -9.26 8.31 2.55
C ASN A 326 -8.35 8.53 1.33
N ALA A 327 -7.03 8.57 1.57
CA ALA A 327 -6.04 8.94 0.57
C ALA A 327 -5.97 7.96 -0.61
N SER A 328 -5.91 8.50 -1.83
CA SER A 328 -5.67 7.75 -3.06
C SER A 328 -4.54 8.39 -3.87
N LEU A 329 -3.78 7.58 -4.62
CA LEU A 329 -2.69 8.08 -5.46
C LEU A 329 -3.15 8.29 -6.89
N ASP A 330 -2.70 9.40 -7.48
CA ASP A 330 -2.96 9.71 -8.87
C ASP A 330 -1.83 10.55 -9.51
N LEU A 331 -1.99 10.93 -10.76
CA LEU A 331 -1.26 11.97 -11.45
C LEU A 331 -2.14 13.18 -11.68
N ARG A 332 -1.54 14.37 -11.58
CA ARG A 332 -2.21 15.61 -11.97
C ARG A 332 -1.42 16.34 -13.04
N SER A 333 -2.09 16.79 -14.09
CA SER A 333 -1.42 17.49 -15.18
C SER A 333 -0.78 18.78 -14.66
N ARG A 334 0.47 19.03 -15.03
CA ARG A 334 1.12 20.31 -14.73
C ARG A 334 0.43 21.48 -15.42
N GLN A 335 -0.30 21.26 -16.51
CA GLN A 335 -1.03 22.32 -17.20
C GLN A 335 -2.24 22.78 -16.41
N GLU A 336 -2.93 21.88 -15.72
CA GLU A 336 -4.07 22.21 -14.85
C GLU A 336 -3.62 23.06 -13.66
N VAL A 337 -2.43 22.78 -13.11
CA VAL A 337 -1.90 23.47 -11.92
C VAL A 337 -1.12 24.74 -12.29
N ARG A 338 -0.75 24.94 -13.56
CA ARG A 338 0.10 26.07 -13.98
C ARG A 338 -0.73 27.35 -14.03
N ARG A 339 -0.22 28.37 -13.33
CA ARG A 339 -0.58 29.78 -13.51
C ARG A 339 0.58 30.53 -14.17
#